data_AF-A0A7X9DHW4-F1
#
_entry.id   AF-A0A7X9DHW4-F1
#
_cell.length_a   1.000
_cell.length_b   1.000
_cell.length_c   1.000
_cell.angle_alpha   90.00
_cell.angle_beta   90.00
_cell.angle_gamma   90.00
#
_symmetry.space_group_name_H-M   'P 1'
#
loop_
_entity.id
_entity.type
_entity.pdbx_description
1 polymer ?
#
loop_
_entity_poly.entity_id
_entity_poly.type
_entity_poly.pdbx_seq_one_letter_code
_entity_poly.pdbx_strand_id
1 'polypeptide(L)' 'MALKIFNTLTRRLEPFIPGGVPKENIEDYPPVTIYSCGPTVYSYAHIGNFRTF' A
#
# COMPACT_ATOMS: atom_id res chain seq x y z
N MET A 1 5.31 -13.48 -11.91
CA MET A 1 6.02 -13.14 -10.67
C MET A 1 5.05 -12.48 -9.72
N ALA A 2 5.00 -12.87 -8.45
CA ALA A 2 4.10 -12.26 -7.46
C ALA A 2 4.60 -10.86 -7.05
N LEU A 3 3.66 -9.93 -6.82
CA LEU A 3 3.97 -8.59 -6.31
C LEU A 3 4.68 -8.68 -4.95
N LYS A 4 5.74 -7.90 -4.79
CA LYS A 4 6.41 -7.72 -3.50
C LYS A 4 6.46 -6.25 -3.13
N ILE A 5 6.25 -5.94 -1.85
CA ILE A 5 6.27 -4.57 -1.32
C ILE A 5 7.33 -4.50 -0.23
N PHE A 6 8.07 -3.39 -0.17
CA PHE A 6 8.98 -3.16 0.95
C PHE A 6 8.17 -2.76 2.18
N ASN A 7 8.19 -3.61 3.20
CA ASN A 7 7.51 -3.35 4.45
C ASN A 7 8.45 -2.61 5.41
N THR A 8 8.17 -1.32 5.64
CA THR A 8 8.99 -0.48 6.53
C THR A 8 9.06 -1.01 7.96
N LEU A 9 8.03 -1.74 8.44
CA LEU A 9 8.00 -2.31 9.79
C LEU A 9 9.09 -3.38 9.97
N THR A 10 9.29 -4.24 8.97
CA THR A 10 10.25 -5.35 9.01
C THR A 10 11.55 -5.04 8.28
N ARG A 11 11.57 -3.96 7.48
CA ARG A 11 12.66 -3.53 6.60
C ARG A 11 13.05 -4.58 5.55
N ARG A 12 12.05 -5.30 5.04
CA ARG A 12 12.25 -6.38 4.06
C ARG A 12 11.32 -6.23 2.88
N LEU A 13 11.74 -6.80 1.76
CA LEU A 13 10.88 -6.98 0.60
C LEU A 13 10.03 -8.24 0.82
N GLU A 14 8.72 -8.06 1.02
CA GLU A 14 7.79 -9.12 1.39
C GLU A 14 6.79 -9.40 0.26
N PRO A 15 6.37 -10.67 0.08
CA PRO A 15 5.29 -10.97 -0.86
C PRO A 15 3.99 -10.29 -0.40
N PHE A 16 3.31 -9.63 -1.34
CA PHE A 16 2.02 -9.01 -1.05
C PHE A 16 0.90 -10.06 -1.12
N ILE A 17 0.19 -10.24 -0.01
CA ILE A 17 -0.94 -11.17 0.12
C ILE A 17 -2.17 -10.36 0.56
N PRO A 18 -3.20 -10.19 -0.30
CA PRO A 18 -4.42 -9.47 0.08
C PRO A 18 -5.05 -10.05 1.35
N GLY A 19 -5.34 -9.20 2.34
CA GLY A 19 -5.88 -9.64 3.63
C GLY A 19 -4.90 -10.42 4.54
N GLY A 20 -3.63 -10.57 4.14
CA GLY A 20 -2.57 -11.17 4.97
C GLY A 20 -2.61 -12.70 5.12
N VAL A 21 -3.60 -13.37 4.51
CA VAL A 21 -3.76 -14.83 4.56
C VAL A 21 -3.79 -15.40 3.15
N PRO A 22 -2.88 -16.32 2.78
CA PRO A 22 -2.92 -16.99 1.49
C PRO A 22 -4.24 -17.73 1.27
N LYS A 23 -4.79 -17.59 0.07
CA LYS A 23 -5.95 -18.33 -0.43
C LYS A 23 -5.57 -19.11 -1.68
N GLU A 24 -6.31 -20.20 -1.93
CA GLU A 24 -6.09 -21.06 -3.09
C GLU A 24 -6.52 -20.39 -4.40
N ASN A 25 -7.69 -19.74 -4.41
CA ASN A 25 -8.22 -19.07 -5.59
C ASN A 25 -8.15 -17.54 -5.44
N ILE A 26 -8.06 -16.85 -6.59
CA ILE A 26 -8.01 -15.38 -6.63
C ILE A 26 -9.32 -14.74 -6.13
N GLU A 27 -10.45 -15.42 -6.36
CA GLU A 27 -11.80 -14.96 -6.00
C GLU A 27 -12.07 -15.01 -4.49
N ASP A 28 -11.30 -15.81 -3.75
CA ASP A 28 -11.41 -15.97 -2.31
C ASP A 28 -10.74 -14.82 -1.53
N TYR A 29 -9.95 -13.99 -2.21
CA TYR A 29 -9.29 -12.85 -1.59
C TYR A 29 -10.26 -11.69 -1.39
N PRO A 30 -10.22 -11.02 -0.22
CA PRO A 30 -10.95 -9.78 -0.05
C PRO A 30 -10.34 -8.66 -0.89
N PRO A 31 -11.11 -7.59 -1.19
CA PRO A 31 -10.55 -6.36 -1.75
C PRO A 31 -9.41 -5.82 -0.89
N VAL A 32 -8.36 -5.31 -1.55
CA VAL A 32 -7.26 -4.65 -0.87
C VAL A 32 -7.71 -3.29 -0.36
N THR A 33 -7.49 -3.02 0.93
CA THR A 33 -7.66 -1.69 1.51
C THR A 33 -6.33 -0.95 1.54
N ILE A 34 -6.32 0.30 1.06
CA ILE A 34 -5.14 1.16 1.03
C ILE A 34 -5.52 2.50 1.64
N TYR A 35 -4.65 3.02 2.50
CA TYR A 35 -4.78 4.35 3.07
C TYR A 35 -3.46 5.10 2.89
N SER A 36 -3.57 6.36 2.47
CA SER A 36 -2.48 7.33 2.52
C SER A 36 -2.97 8.57 3.24
N CYS A 37 -2.15 9.09 4.15
CA CYS A 37 -2.42 10.39 4.78
C CYS A 37 -2.56 11.46 3.70
N GLY A 38 -3.48 12.41 3.84
CA GLY A 38 -3.68 13.53 2.90
C GLY A 38 -2.81 14.77 3.20
N PRO A 39 -2.87 15.82 2.37
CA PRO A 39 -2.22 17.09 2.64
C PRO A 39 -2.93 17.86 3.77
N THR A 40 -2.19 18.69 4.51
CA THR A 40 -2.81 19.66 5.40
C THR A 40 -3.35 20.85 4.59
N VAL A 41 -4.60 21.25 4.83
CA VAL A 41 -5.38 22.14 3.94
C VAL A 41 -5.34 23.64 4.31
N TYR A 42 -4.29 24.12 4.99
CA TYR A 42 -4.13 25.55 5.31
C TYR A 42 -3.26 26.32 4.30
N SER A 43 -2.67 25.63 3.31
CA SER A 43 -1.79 26.21 2.28
C SER A 43 -1.84 25.39 0.99
N TYR A 44 -1.25 25.91 -0.08
CA TYR A 44 -1.09 25.20 -1.34
C TYR A 44 -0.15 24.00 -1.16
N ALA A 45 -0.52 22.86 -1.74
CA ALA A 45 0.36 21.70 -1.82
C ALA A 45 1.59 22.02 -2.69
N HIS A 46 2.77 21.61 -2.23
CA HIS A 46 4.03 21.78 -2.95
C HIS A 46 4.39 20.51 -3.74
N ILE A 47 5.38 20.59 -4.63
CA ILE A 47 5.82 19.48 -5.49
C ILE A 47 6.17 18.20 -4.70
N GLY A 48 6.69 18.33 -3.48
CA GLY A 48 6.94 17.19 -2.59
C GLY A 48 5.68 16.42 -2.17
N ASN A 49 4.53 17.08 -2.01
CA ASN A 49 3.27 16.39 -1.73
C ASN A 49 2.81 15.60 -2.96
N PHE A 50 2.87 16.21 -4.14
CA PHE A 50 2.47 15.60 -5.42
C PHE A 50 3.46 14.53 -5.94
N ARG A 51 4.63 14.37 -5.33
CA ARG A 51 5.47 13.21 -5.57
C ARG A 51 4.92 11.96 -4.84
N THR A 52 4.22 12.16 -3.73
CA THR A 52 3.69 11.09 -2.89
C THR A 52 2.33 10.61 -3.36
N PHE A 53 1.48 11.53 -3.84
CA PHE A 53 0.13 11.26 -4.37
C PHE A 53 0.12 11.23 -5.89
#